data_AF-A0A0Q8CC08-F1
#
_entry.id   AF-A0A0Q8CC08-F1
#
_cell.length_a   1.000
_cell.length_b   1.000
_cell.length_c   1.000
_cell.angle_alpha   90.00
_cell.angle_beta   90.00
_cell.angle_gamma   90.00
#
_symmetry.space_group_name_H-M   'P 1'
#
loop_
_entity.id
_entity.type
_entity.pdbx_description
1 polymer ?
#
loop_
_entity_poly.entity_id
_entity_poly.type
_entity_poly.pdbx_seq_one_letter_code
_entity_poly.pdbx_strand_id
1 'polypeptide(L)'
;MDRNTALHVLRLDPVAPLTTAVVDAAYAREAAARHPSRYPDADGRRAAEEWATTLVAARTALLDGLPASRTFDPRAVEFQPARVDGTAAAVAMSPTAIPYVAPVSPAAPRRLSALAIVGITVGAIALVIVATGTAVGALGFAGQMSQNDAAASDAAAGAPAQGEASEEDLPYNGEAPAVEYYTFEQTGFTFETALEVYHDGRLGGCPPQFERGCWEAALIPETSCGRLYIRYTFSNDDDSEHSGESRAITRTDVKPGEPVELVFGNDLYDSGWVDFVSSGAPPTAPPVAPTAPPFASTTPPMES
;
A
#
# COMPACT_ATOMS: atom_id res chain seq x y z
N MET A 1 16.96 7.46 -11.05
CA MET A 1 16.06 8.14 -11.99
C MET A 1 16.22 9.64 -11.78
N ASP A 2 16.26 10.48 -12.83
CA ASP A 2 16.33 11.93 -12.64
C ASP A 2 14.95 12.51 -12.23
N ARG A 3 14.97 13.69 -11.60
CA ARG A 3 13.77 14.33 -11.04
C ARG A 3 12.68 14.61 -12.09
N ASN A 4 13.04 15.05 -13.30
CA ASN A 4 12.05 15.39 -14.31
C ASN A 4 11.34 14.14 -14.84
N THR A 5 12.10 13.06 -15.05
CA THR A 5 11.54 11.75 -15.39
C THR A 5 10.60 11.25 -14.29
N ALA A 6 11.01 11.35 -13.02
CA ALA A 6 10.17 10.89 -11.90
C ALA A 6 8.86 11.69 -11.78
N LEU A 7 8.91 13.02 -11.97
CA LEU A 7 7.72 13.88 -12.05
C LEU A 7 6.78 13.44 -13.17
N HIS A 8 7.32 13.11 -14.34
CA HIS A 8 6.53 12.66 -15.48
C HIS A 8 5.87 11.30 -15.22
N VAL A 9 6.61 10.35 -14.64
CA VAL A 9 6.11 9.01 -14.27
C VAL A 9 4.93 9.11 -13.30
N LEU A 10 5.03 9.97 -12.27
CA LEU A 10 3.96 10.18 -11.29
C LEU A 10 2.91 11.22 -11.71
N ARG A 11 3.00 11.74 -12.95
CA ARG A 11 2.13 12.79 -13.51
C ARG A 11 1.97 14.00 -12.59
N LEU A 12 3.07 14.44 -11.99
CA LEU A 12 3.13 15.62 -11.14
C LEU A 12 3.54 16.85 -11.96
N ASP A 13 2.98 18.01 -11.59
CA ASP A 13 3.36 19.29 -12.20
C ASP A 13 4.78 19.70 -11.76
N PRO A 14 5.73 19.91 -12.70
CA PRO A 14 7.10 20.28 -12.36
C PRO A 14 7.25 21.63 -11.65
N VAL A 15 6.26 22.53 -11.76
CA VAL A 15 6.31 23.84 -11.07
C VAL A 15 5.57 23.86 -9.73
N ALA A 16 4.79 22.82 -9.43
CA ALA A 16 4.06 22.76 -8.16
C ALA A 16 5.02 22.47 -6.98
N PRO A 17 4.76 23.04 -5.79
CA PRO A 17 5.50 22.70 -4.59
C PRO A 17 5.40 21.19 -4.30
N LEU A 18 6.56 20.54 -4.17
CA LEU A 18 6.64 19.11 -3.88
C LEU A 18 6.68 18.89 -2.36
N THR A 19 5.79 18.04 -1.85
CA THR A 19 5.80 17.57 -0.46
C THR A 19 5.69 16.05 -0.45
N THR A 20 6.11 15.41 0.66
CA THR A 20 5.99 13.96 0.83
C THR A 20 4.56 13.48 0.57
N ALA A 21 3.57 14.16 1.16
CA ALA A 21 2.15 13.82 0.99
C ALA A 21 1.68 13.90 -0.47
N VAL A 22 2.16 14.89 -1.26
CA VAL A 22 1.82 15.01 -2.68
C VAL A 22 2.44 13.87 -3.50
N VAL A 23 3.68 13.50 -3.20
CA VAL A 23 4.38 12.38 -3.86
C VAL A 23 3.67 11.06 -3.56
N ASP A 24 3.35 10.79 -2.30
CA ASP A 24 2.68 9.56 -1.88
C ASP A 24 1.27 9.43 -2.47
N ALA A 25 0.49 10.51 -2.47
CA ALA A 25 -0.83 10.52 -3.08
C ALA A 25 -0.79 10.27 -4.60
N ALA A 26 0.23 10.80 -5.29
CA ALA A 26 0.42 10.57 -6.72
C ALA A 26 0.86 9.13 -7.03
N TYR A 27 1.78 8.58 -6.23
CA TYR A 27 2.17 7.17 -6.30
C TYR A 27 0.96 6.25 -6.12
N ALA A 28 0.18 6.42 -5.06
CA ALA A 28 -0.99 5.58 -4.78
C ALA A 28 -2.01 5.62 -5.92
N ARG A 29 -2.27 6.80 -6.49
CA ARG A 29 -3.14 6.97 -7.66
C ARG A 29 -2.65 6.19 -8.89
N GLU A 30 -1.38 6.32 -9.25
CA GLU A 30 -0.83 5.67 -10.44
C GLU A 30 -0.68 4.14 -10.24
N ALA A 31 -0.31 3.70 -9.04
CA ALA A 31 -0.27 2.28 -8.67
C ALA A 31 -1.66 1.64 -8.79
N ALA A 32 -2.70 2.26 -8.21
CA ALA A 32 -4.07 1.77 -8.30
C ALA A 32 -4.61 1.78 -9.75
N ALA A 33 -4.22 2.76 -10.57
CA ALA A 33 -4.66 2.88 -11.96
C ALA A 33 -4.06 1.78 -12.87
N ARG A 34 -2.88 1.28 -12.55
CA ARG A 34 -2.14 0.29 -13.34
C ARG A 34 -1.90 -1.02 -12.58
N HIS A 35 -2.72 -1.31 -11.58
CA HIS A 35 -2.61 -2.54 -10.81
C HIS A 35 -2.73 -3.78 -11.74
N PRO A 36 -1.91 -4.83 -11.57
CA PRO A 36 -1.92 -6.03 -12.42
C PRO A 36 -3.32 -6.65 -12.58
N SER A 37 -4.14 -6.69 -11.53
CA SER A 37 -5.50 -7.24 -11.60
C SER A 37 -6.45 -6.52 -12.57
N ARG A 38 -6.09 -5.34 -13.09
CA ARG A 38 -6.84 -4.65 -14.16
C ARG A 38 -6.57 -5.22 -15.56
N TYR A 39 -5.59 -6.11 -15.70
CA TYR A 39 -5.18 -6.70 -16.98
C TYR A 39 -5.61 -8.18 -17.04
N PRO A 40 -6.51 -8.56 -17.96
CA PRO A 40 -7.04 -9.92 -18.01
C PRO A 40 -6.02 -10.94 -18.52
N ASP A 41 -5.07 -10.53 -19.35
CA ASP A 41 -4.04 -11.38 -19.93
C ASP A 41 -2.71 -11.33 -19.14
N ALA A 42 -1.93 -12.41 -19.26
CA ALA A 42 -0.70 -12.59 -18.50
C ALA A 42 0.40 -11.59 -18.89
N ASP A 43 0.45 -11.17 -20.16
CA ASP A 43 1.46 -10.22 -20.63
C ASP A 43 1.16 -8.81 -20.09
N GLY A 44 -0.12 -8.41 -20.06
CA GLY A 44 -0.57 -7.17 -19.43
C GLY A 44 -0.27 -7.13 -17.93
N ARG A 45 -0.47 -8.24 -17.21
CA ARG A 45 -0.07 -8.34 -15.79
C ARG A 45 1.42 -8.18 -15.59
N ARG A 46 2.24 -8.88 -16.39
CA ARG A 46 3.70 -8.77 -16.33
C ARG A 46 4.18 -7.34 -16.60
N ALA A 47 3.63 -6.69 -17.63
CA ALA A 47 3.95 -5.30 -17.94
C ALA A 47 3.53 -4.33 -16.81
N ALA A 48 2.42 -4.61 -16.12
CA ALA A 48 1.98 -3.84 -14.97
C ALA A 48 2.91 -4.00 -13.76
N GLU A 49 3.42 -5.20 -13.52
CA GLU A 49 4.41 -5.48 -12.47
C GLU A 49 5.74 -4.75 -12.74
N GLU A 50 6.24 -4.80 -13.98
CA GLU A 50 7.42 -4.03 -14.40
C GLU A 50 7.21 -2.52 -14.23
N TRP A 51 6.00 -2.05 -14.53
CA TRP A 51 5.65 -0.64 -14.32
C TRP A 51 5.59 -0.28 -12.83
N ALA A 52 5.17 -1.18 -11.94
CA ALA A 52 5.17 -0.94 -10.50
C ALA A 52 6.59 -0.66 -9.97
N THR A 53 7.61 -1.39 -10.45
CA THR A 53 9.01 -1.10 -10.14
C THR A 53 9.42 0.31 -10.59
N THR A 54 8.92 0.76 -11.75
CA THR A 54 9.16 2.11 -12.27
C THR A 54 8.51 3.18 -11.37
N LEU A 55 7.29 2.94 -10.87
CA LEU A 55 6.60 3.84 -9.94
C LEU A 55 7.35 3.96 -8.60
N VAL A 56 7.86 2.86 -8.06
CA VAL A 56 8.66 2.85 -6.82
C VAL A 56 9.94 3.67 -7.02
N ALA A 57 10.69 3.42 -8.12
CA ALA A 57 11.90 4.18 -8.42
C ALA A 57 11.65 5.69 -8.60
N ALA A 58 10.51 6.07 -9.16
CA ALA A 58 10.11 7.47 -9.28
C ALA A 58 9.79 8.08 -7.91
N ARG A 59 9.03 7.37 -7.05
CA ARG A 59 8.72 7.81 -5.68
C ARG A 59 10.00 8.07 -4.90
N THR A 60 10.91 7.09 -4.85
CA THR A 60 12.19 7.21 -4.12
C THR A 60 13.01 8.40 -4.62
N ALA A 61 13.16 8.56 -5.94
CA ALA A 61 13.94 9.67 -6.51
C ALA A 61 13.37 11.06 -6.15
N LEU A 62 12.05 11.19 -6.00
CA LEU A 62 11.43 12.45 -5.57
C LEU A 62 11.59 12.68 -4.07
N LEU A 63 11.42 11.66 -3.25
CA LEU A 63 11.57 11.75 -1.80
C LEU A 63 13.02 12.06 -1.38
N ASP A 64 14.01 11.46 -2.03
CA ASP A 64 15.43 11.73 -1.81
C ASP A 64 15.82 13.18 -2.13
N GLY A 65 15.10 13.81 -3.08
CA GLY A 65 15.32 15.19 -3.48
C GLY A 65 14.57 16.22 -2.65
N LEU A 66 13.67 15.80 -1.76
CA LEU A 66 13.03 16.71 -0.82
C LEU A 66 14.06 17.12 0.24
N PRO A 67 14.10 18.40 0.66
CA PRO A 67 14.89 18.76 1.82
C PRO A 67 14.38 17.90 2.96
N ALA A 68 15.24 17.01 3.51
CA ALA A 68 14.93 16.23 4.69
C ALA A 68 14.26 17.19 5.66
N SER A 69 12.96 16.97 5.91
CA SER A 69 12.12 17.88 6.68
C SER A 69 12.95 18.27 7.87
N ARG A 70 13.50 19.51 7.87
CA ARG A 70 14.54 19.88 8.81
C ARG A 70 13.97 19.50 10.15
N THR A 71 14.58 18.49 10.78
CA THR A 71 14.13 17.98 12.07
C THR A 71 13.95 19.23 12.89
N PHE A 72 12.70 19.57 13.17
CA PHE A 72 12.39 20.78 13.89
C PHE A 72 13.09 20.57 15.22
N ASP A 73 14.22 21.26 15.43
CA ASP A 73 14.94 21.16 16.68
C ASP A 73 14.12 21.98 17.67
N PRO A 74 13.37 21.34 18.58
CA PRO A 74 12.56 22.07 19.54
C PRO A 74 13.43 22.94 20.45
N ARG A 75 14.76 22.74 20.48
CA ARG A 75 15.71 23.56 21.24
C ARG A 75 16.19 24.80 20.49
N ALA A 76 16.03 24.87 19.16
CA ALA A 76 16.38 26.06 18.38
C ALA A 76 15.28 27.13 18.39
N VAL A 77 14.07 26.77 18.85
CA VAL A 77 13.05 27.75 19.22
C VAL A 77 13.34 28.23 20.63
N GLU A 78 14.36 29.09 20.75
CA GLU A 78 14.52 29.92 21.93
C GLU A 78 13.26 30.78 22.04
N PHE A 79 12.39 30.40 22.97
CA PHE A 79 11.16 31.09 23.30
C PHE A 79 11.55 32.51 23.73
N GLN A 80 11.55 33.47 22.80
CA GLN A 80 11.65 34.88 23.16
C GLN A 80 10.31 35.25 23.81
N PRO A 81 10.25 35.43 25.14
CA PRO A 81 9.02 35.89 25.76
C PRO A 81 8.74 37.28 25.19
N ALA A 82 7.69 37.40 24.39
CA ALA A 82 7.21 38.69 23.94
C ALA A 82 6.91 39.52 25.19
N ARG A 83 7.68 40.58 25.39
CA ARG A 83 7.42 41.61 26.40
C ARG A 83 6.07 42.22 26.04
N VAL A 84 5.04 41.86 26.81
CA VAL A 84 3.70 42.45 26.67
C VAL A 84 3.75 43.82 27.34
N ASP A 85 4.21 44.83 26.61
CA ASP A 85 3.98 46.21 27.00
C ASP A 85 2.54 46.56 26.61
N GLY A 86 1.69 46.57 27.63
CA GLY A 86 0.26 46.83 27.51
C GLY A 86 -0.04 48.21 26.96
N THR A 87 -0.50 48.25 25.71
CA THR A 87 -1.35 49.34 25.21
C THR A 87 -2.47 48.71 24.40
N ALA A 88 -3.68 48.77 24.96
CA ALA A 88 -4.91 48.38 24.30
C ALA A 88 -5.21 49.42 23.19
N ALA A 89 -4.65 49.23 22.01
CA ALA A 89 -5.07 49.93 20.80
C ALA A 89 -6.07 49.04 20.07
N ALA A 90 -7.35 49.43 20.13
CA ALA A 90 -8.39 48.85 19.30
C ALA A 90 -8.09 49.15 17.83
N VAL A 91 -7.64 48.14 17.09
CA VAL A 91 -7.46 48.22 15.64
C VAL A 91 -8.72 47.69 15.00
N ALA A 92 -9.56 48.61 14.52
CA ALA A 92 -10.72 48.31 13.69
C ALA A 92 -10.24 47.69 12.36
N MET A 93 -10.70 46.47 12.07
CA MET A 93 -10.30 45.72 10.88
C MET A 93 -11.18 46.10 9.69
N SER A 94 -10.76 46.97 8.78
CA SER A 94 -11.57 47.30 7.59
C SER A 94 -11.79 46.13 6.61
N PRO A 95 -12.99 46.02 6.00
CA PRO A 95 -13.26 45.05 4.95
C PRO A 95 -12.42 45.14 3.70
N THR A 96 -11.51 44.19 3.52
CA THR A 96 -10.89 43.94 2.21
C THR A 96 -11.82 43.03 1.39
N ALA A 97 -12.59 43.61 0.47
CA ALA A 97 -13.46 42.87 -0.45
C ALA A 97 -12.71 41.72 -1.15
N ILE A 98 -13.24 40.49 -1.01
CA ILE A 98 -12.72 39.32 -1.71
C ILE A 98 -12.94 39.53 -3.22
N PRO A 99 -11.90 39.50 -4.07
CA PRO A 99 -12.08 39.64 -5.51
C PRO A 99 -12.89 38.46 -6.04
N TYR A 100 -14.05 38.76 -6.63
CA TYR A 100 -14.86 37.79 -7.36
C TYR A 100 -14.08 37.28 -8.58
N VAL A 101 -13.63 36.03 -8.52
CA VAL A 101 -13.00 35.36 -9.66
C VAL A 101 -14.10 34.81 -10.56
N ALA A 102 -14.25 35.42 -11.73
CA ALA A 102 -15.24 34.99 -12.71
C ALA A 102 -14.95 33.56 -13.20
N PRO A 103 -15.98 32.73 -13.48
CA PRO A 103 -15.80 31.39 -14.02
C PRO A 103 -15.08 31.45 -15.37
N VAL A 104 -13.96 30.73 -15.46
CA VAL A 104 -13.20 30.58 -16.71
C VAL A 104 -14.07 29.83 -17.71
N SER A 105 -14.38 30.47 -18.84
CA SER A 105 -15.14 29.83 -19.91
C SER A 105 -14.38 28.60 -20.43
N PRO A 106 -15.05 27.46 -20.63
CA PRO A 106 -14.40 26.25 -21.13
C PRO A 106 -13.79 26.52 -22.51
N ALA A 107 -12.51 26.19 -22.66
CA ALA A 107 -11.78 26.34 -23.91
C ALA A 107 -12.46 25.52 -25.01
N ALA A 108 -12.67 26.14 -26.18
CA ALA A 108 -13.32 25.51 -27.32
C ALA A 108 -12.59 24.21 -27.73
N PRO A 109 -13.32 23.13 -28.06
CA PRO A 109 -12.73 21.86 -28.44
C PRO A 109 -11.88 22.03 -29.71
N ARG A 110 -10.56 21.81 -29.59
CA ARG A 110 -9.65 21.77 -30.73
C ARG A 110 -9.93 20.52 -31.55
N ARG A 111 -10.54 20.71 -32.72
CA ARG A 111 -10.77 19.63 -33.68
C ARG A 111 -9.45 19.27 -34.33
N LEU A 112 -8.95 18.06 -34.05
CA LEU A 112 -7.83 17.46 -34.76
C LEU A 112 -8.25 17.22 -36.22
N SER A 113 -7.38 17.61 -37.16
CA SER A 113 -7.64 17.41 -38.58
C SER A 113 -7.64 15.91 -38.89
N ALA A 114 -8.55 15.46 -39.74
CA ALA A 114 -8.67 14.04 -40.11
C ALA A 114 -7.36 13.43 -40.64
N LEU A 115 -6.46 14.26 -41.19
CA LEU A 115 -5.12 13.87 -41.63
C LEU A 115 -4.19 13.44 -40.49
N ALA A 116 -4.31 14.03 -39.29
CA ALA A 116 -3.50 13.63 -38.13
C ALA A 116 -3.85 12.23 -37.62
N ILE A 117 -5.13 11.86 -37.71
CA ILE A 117 -5.63 10.54 -37.28
C ILE A 117 -5.05 9.44 -38.18
N VAL A 118 -5.08 9.65 -39.51
CA VAL A 118 -4.53 8.69 -40.49
C VAL A 118 -3.03 8.48 -40.28
N GLY A 119 -2.28 9.54 -40.00
CA GLY A 119 -0.83 9.44 -39.73
C GLY A 119 -0.49 8.56 -38.52
N ILE A 120 -1.26 8.69 -37.42
CA ILE A 120 -1.06 7.88 -36.21
C ILE A 120 -1.37 6.40 -36.48
N THR A 121 -2.41 6.12 -37.28
CA THR A 121 -2.83 4.73 -37.53
C THR A 121 -1.81 3.98 -38.38
N VAL A 122 -1.27 4.62 -39.42
CA VAL A 122 -0.24 4.00 -40.29
C VAL A 122 1.07 3.77 -39.51
N GLY A 123 1.47 4.70 -38.63
CA GLY A 123 2.64 4.55 -37.78
C GLY A 123 2.52 3.39 -36.79
N ALA A 124 1.35 3.23 -36.16
CA ALA A 124 1.10 2.13 -35.22
C ALA A 124 1.17 0.75 -35.90
N ILE A 125 0.61 0.61 -37.11
CA ILE A 125 0.65 -0.65 -37.88
C ILE A 125 2.09 -1.03 -38.25
N ALA A 126 2.90 -0.07 -38.69
CA ALA A 126 4.30 -0.33 -39.04
C ALA A 126 5.11 -0.82 -37.81
N LEU A 127 4.84 -0.28 -36.62
CA LEU A 127 5.54 -0.66 -35.40
C LEU A 127 5.18 -2.09 -34.94
N VAL A 128 3.91 -2.50 -35.10
CA VAL A 128 3.45 -3.87 -34.79
C VAL A 128 4.10 -4.90 -35.72
N ILE A 129 4.28 -4.58 -37.01
CA ILE A 129 4.93 -5.48 -37.97
C ILE A 129 6.42 -5.69 -37.62
N VAL A 130 7.11 -4.63 -37.21
CA VAL A 130 8.52 -4.73 -36.80
C VAL A 130 8.66 -5.55 -35.51
N ALA A 131 7.79 -5.33 -34.52
CA ALA A 131 7.83 -6.04 -33.25
C ALA A 131 7.55 -7.55 -33.38
N THR A 132 6.60 -7.93 -34.24
CA THR A 132 6.27 -9.35 -34.49
C THR A 132 7.33 -10.06 -35.32
N GLY A 133 8.02 -9.35 -36.23
CA GLY A 133 9.13 -9.91 -37.01
C GLY A 133 10.35 -10.30 -36.16
N THR A 134 10.64 -9.58 -35.07
CA THR A 134 11.77 -9.90 -34.18
C THR A 134 11.54 -11.11 -33.27
N ALA A 135 10.28 -11.49 -33.00
CA ALA A 135 9.97 -12.59 -32.09
C ALA A 135 10.23 -13.98 -32.71
N VAL A 136 10.18 -14.13 -34.03
CA VAL A 136 10.33 -15.44 -34.70
C VAL A 136 11.81 -15.79 -34.98
N GLY A 137 12.73 -14.82 -34.95
CA GLY A 137 14.15 -15.04 -35.22
C GLY A 137 14.98 -15.58 -34.05
N ALA A 138 14.52 -15.41 -32.80
CA ALA A 138 15.32 -15.73 -31.61
C ALA A 138 15.04 -17.11 -30.99
N LEU A 139 13.98 -17.81 -31.41
CA LEU A 139 13.59 -19.11 -30.85
C LEU A 139 14.29 -20.32 -31.50
N GLY A 140 15.21 -20.10 -32.45
CA GLY A 140 15.89 -21.17 -33.19
C GLY A 140 17.19 -21.71 -32.59
N PHE A 141 17.76 -21.10 -31.55
CA PHE A 141 19.14 -21.42 -31.11
C PHE A 141 19.31 -21.92 -29.67
N ALA A 142 18.29 -21.92 -28.82
CA ALA A 142 18.42 -22.30 -27.40
C ALA A 142 18.03 -23.78 -27.09
N GLY A 143 17.58 -24.56 -28.08
CA GLY A 143 17.02 -25.89 -27.86
C GLY A 143 17.99 -27.07 -27.76
N GLN A 144 19.32 -26.86 -27.77
CA GLN A 144 20.28 -27.96 -27.99
C GLN A 144 21.33 -28.20 -26.90
N MET A 145 21.21 -27.61 -25.69
CA MET A 145 22.26 -27.72 -24.65
C MET A 145 21.84 -28.24 -23.26
N SER A 146 20.65 -28.83 -23.09
CA SER A 146 20.20 -29.29 -21.76
C SER A 146 19.71 -30.75 -21.77
N GLN A 147 20.63 -31.70 -22.04
CA GLN A 147 20.36 -33.15 -21.86
C GLN A 147 21.50 -33.95 -21.21
N ASN A 148 22.57 -33.33 -20.67
CA ASN A 148 23.77 -34.08 -20.25
C ASN A 148 24.08 -34.15 -18.74
N ASP A 149 23.29 -33.57 -17.84
CA ASP A 149 23.60 -33.62 -16.40
C ASP A 149 22.63 -34.52 -15.63
N ALA A 150 22.67 -35.81 -15.93
CA ALA A 150 22.02 -36.87 -15.13
C ALA A 150 22.92 -38.12 -15.06
N ALA A 151 24.15 -37.96 -14.54
CA ALA A 151 24.99 -39.09 -14.14
C ALA A 151 26.19 -38.62 -13.27
N ALA A 152 25.99 -38.38 -11.97
CA ALA A 152 27.05 -38.43 -10.96
C ALA A 152 26.47 -38.35 -9.54
N SER A 153 25.77 -39.40 -9.11
CA SER A 153 25.53 -39.68 -7.70
C SER A 153 26.20 -41.01 -7.38
N ASP A 154 27.40 -40.96 -6.81
CA ASP A 154 27.91 -41.96 -5.86
C ASP A 154 29.27 -41.55 -5.29
N ALA A 155 29.43 -41.84 -4.00
CA ALA A 155 30.65 -41.85 -3.18
C ALA A 155 31.11 -40.54 -2.49
N ALA A 156 30.66 -40.36 -1.24
CA ALA A 156 31.55 -40.04 -0.12
C ALA A 156 30.87 -40.35 1.22
N ALA A 157 31.10 -41.56 1.72
CA ALA A 157 30.89 -41.91 3.12
C ALA A 157 32.05 -41.35 3.95
N GLY A 158 31.77 -40.38 4.83
CA GLY A 158 32.69 -39.81 5.81
C GLY A 158 31.97 -39.60 7.14
N ALA A 159 32.56 -40.11 8.22
CA ALA A 159 31.99 -40.28 9.56
C ALA A 159 31.53 -38.99 10.27
N PRO A 160 30.61 -39.08 11.25
CA PRO A 160 30.13 -37.91 11.99
C PRO A 160 31.17 -37.45 13.03
N ALA A 161 31.64 -36.21 12.86
CA ALA A 161 32.29 -35.47 13.94
C ALA A 161 31.20 -35.03 14.92
N GLN A 162 31.29 -35.52 16.17
CA GLN A 162 30.54 -34.97 17.30
C GLN A 162 31.12 -33.60 17.65
N GLY A 163 30.69 -32.57 16.91
CA GLY A 163 30.75 -31.20 17.39
C GLY A 163 29.48 -30.92 18.18
N GLU A 164 29.62 -30.41 19.39
CA GLU A 164 28.53 -29.80 20.16
C GLU A 164 27.97 -28.66 19.31
N ALA A 165 26.92 -28.95 18.55
CA ALA A 165 26.21 -27.97 17.75
C ALA A 165 25.52 -27.02 18.72
N SER A 166 26.06 -25.81 18.81
CA SER A 166 25.32 -24.65 19.31
C SER A 166 23.93 -24.65 18.69
N GLU A 167 22.90 -24.48 19.51
CA GLU A 167 21.48 -24.43 19.14
C GLU A 167 21.13 -23.26 18.19
N GLU A 168 22.13 -22.49 17.74
CA GLU A 168 22.00 -21.30 16.87
C GLU A 168 22.10 -21.58 15.36
N ASP A 169 22.43 -22.81 14.93
CA ASP A 169 22.70 -23.12 13.52
C ASP A 169 21.96 -24.38 13.01
N LEU A 170 20.76 -24.65 13.52
CA LEU A 170 19.87 -25.56 12.81
C LEU A 170 19.43 -24.86 11.51
N PRO A 171 19.64 -25.47 10.33
CA PRO A 171 19.05 -24.95 9.11
C PRO A 171 17.53 -25.01 9.30
N TYR A 172 16.94 -23.86 9.61
CA TYR A 172 15.51 -23.66 9.46
C TYR A 172 15.26 -24.02 8.00
N ASN A 173 14.58 -25.15 7.75
CA ASN A 173 14.27 -25.61 6.40
C ASN A 173 13.27 -24.66 5.68
N GLY A 174 13.10 -23.42 6.17
CA GLY A 174 12.47 -22.31 5.47
C GLY A 174 10.96 -22.36 5.39
N GLU A 175 10.37 -23.53 5.65
CA GLU A 175 8.94 -23.74 5.44
C GLU A 175 8.18 -23.26 6.67
N ALA A 176 7.46 -22.15 6.51
CA ALA A 176 6.53 -21.66 7.51
C ALA A 176 5.55 -22.78 7.88
N PRO A 177 5.16 -22.91 9.16
CA PRO A 177 4.19 -23.92 9.55
C PRO A 177 2.87 -23.67 8.80
N ALA A 178 2.18 -24.74 8.40
CA ALA A 178 0.89 -24.63 7.71
C ALA A 178 -0.16 -23.84 8.51
N VAL A 179 -0.04 -23.87 9.84
CA VAL A 179 -0.88 -23.15 10.79
C VAL A 179 0.00 -22.50 11.85
N GLU A 180 -0.21 -21.22 12.08
CA GLU A 180 0.29 -20.53 13.26
C GLU A 180 -0.85 -20.37 14.26
N TYR A 181 -0.60 -20.70 15.53
CA TYR A 181 -1.58 -20.63 16.60
C TYR A 181 -1.15 -19.61 17.65
N TYR A 182 -2.05 -18.69 17.97
CA TYR A 182 -1.88 -17.64 18.97
C TYR A 182 -2.95 -17.77 20.06
N THR A 183 -2.54 -17.88 21.32
CA THR A 183 -3.47 -17.90 22.45
C THR A 183 -4.10 -16.52 22.67
N PHE A 184 -5.22 -16.48 23.39
CA PHE A 184 -5.84 -15.21 23.79
C PHE A 184 -4.83 -14.24 24.43
N GLU A 185 -4.00 -14.74 25.35
CA GLU A 185 -2.98 -13.95 26.05
C GLU A 185 -1.94 -13.34 25.10
N GLN A 186 -1.62 -14.02 23.98
CA GLN A 186 -0.68 -13.52 22.97
C GLN A 186 -1.31 -12.50 22.03
N THR A 187 -2.60 -12.65 21.69
CA THR A 187 -3.28 -11.76 20.75
C THR A 187 -3.59 -10.37 21.31
N GLY A 188 -3.77 -10.26 22.64
CA GLY A 188 -4.18 -8.99 23.27
C GLY A 188 -5.60 -8.54 22.91
N PHE A 189 -6.43 -9.42 22.35
CA PHE A 189 -7.82 -9.10 22.03
C PHE A 189 -8.64 -8.79 23.28
N THR A 190 -9.75 -8.06 23.13
CA THR A 190 -10.65 -7.75 24.27
C THR A 190 -11.64 -8.86 24.57
N PHE A 191 -11.81 -9.80 23.64
CA PHE A 191 -12.69 -10.95 23.77
C PHE A 191 -11.84 -12.22 23.83
N GLU A 192 -12.16 -13.12 24.77
CA GLU A 192 -11.45 -14.38 25.02
C GLU A 192 -11.57 -15.33 23.81
N THR A 193 -10.58 -15.27 22.92
CA THR A 193 -10.49 -16.08 21.71
C THR A 193 -9.03 -16.32 21.35
N ALA A 194 -8.71 -17.53 20.91
CA ALA A 194 -7.47 -17.81 20.20
C ALA A 194 -7.59 -17.42 18.72
N LEU A 195 -6.44 -17.29 18.05
CA LEU A 195 -6.32 -17.01 16.63
C LEU A 195 -5.47 -18.09 15.96
N GLU A 196 -6.00 -18.69 14.91
CA GLU A 196 -5.22 -19.50 13.97
C GLU A 196 -5.03 -18.72 12.66
N VAL A 197 -3.81 -18.68 12.15
CA VAL A 197 -3.48 -18.14 10.83
C VAL A 197 -3.07 -19.30 9.92
N TYR A 198 -3.68 -19.39 8.75
CA TYR A 198 -3.49 -20.49 7.82
C TYR A 198 -2.70 -20.04 6.59
N HIS A 199 -1.70 -20.83 6.23
CA HIS A 199 -0.86 -20.61 5.04
C HIS A 199 -1.06 -21.68 3.96
N ASP A 200 -1.97 -22.63 4.18
CA ASP A 200 -2.17 -23.81 3.34
C ASP A 200 -3.48 -23.82 2.52
N GLY A 201 -4.26 -22.74 2.56
CA GLY A 201 -5.47 -22.56 1.76
C GLY A 201 -6.67 -23.40 2.21
N ARG A 202 -6.64 -23.94 3.44
CA ARG A 202 -7.67 -24.86 3.95
C ARG A 202 -9.07 -24.26 4.06
N LEU A 203 -9.22 -22.93 4.09
CA LEU A 203 -10.54 -22.27 4.17
C LEU A 203 -11.21 -22.09 2.80
N GLY A 204 -10.76 -22.86 1.79
CA GLY A 204 -11.31 -22.80 0.44
C GLY A 204 -10.58 -21.82 -0.48
N GLY A 205 -9.46 -21.26 -0.03
CA GLY A 205 -8.63 -20.38 -0.81
C GLY A 205 -9.14 -18.95 -0.84
N CYS A 206 -8.27 -18.09 -1.34
CA CYS A 206 -8.55 -16.69 -1.57
C CYS A 206 -9.59 -16.49 -2.67
N PRO A 207 -10.61 -15.64 -2.44
CA PRO A 207 -11.47 -15.18 -3.50
C PRO A 207 -10.63 -14.60 -4.66
N PRO A 208 -11.06 -14.78 -5.93
CA PRO A 208 -10.27 -14.39 -7.10
C PRO A 208 -9.98 -12.89 -7.19
N GLN A 209 -10.67 -12.06 -6.41
CA GLN A 209 -10.37 -10.64 -6.30
C GLN A 209 -9.19 -10.28 -5.38
N PHE A 210 -8.60 -11.26 -4.69
CA PHE A 210 -7.47 -11.07 -3.77
C PHE A 210 -6.34 -12.03 -4.15
N GLU A 211 -5.68 -11.78 -5.29
CA GLU A 211 -4.64 -12.68 -5.83
C GLU A 211 -3.33 -12.62 -5.03
N ARG A 212 -3.05 -11.50 -4.36
CA ARG A 212 -1.75 -11.23 -3.73
C ARG A 212 -1.83 -10.83 -2.26
N GLY A 213 -2.90 -10.15 -1.85
CA GLY A 213 -3.08 -9.72 -0.48
C GLY A 213 -4.26 -10.45 0.12
N CYS A 214 -4.10 -11.72 0.45
CA CYS A 214 -5.17 -12.52 1.04
C CYS A 214 -4.64 -13.33 2.22
N TRP A 215 -5.44 -13.35 3.28
CA TRP A 215 -5.12 -13.99 4.53
C TRP A 215 -6.31 -14.86 4.96
N GLU A 216 -5.98 -16.06 5.39
CA GLU A 216 -6.91 -17.02 5.97
C GLU A 216 -6.63 -17.14 7.45
N ALA A 217 -7.65 -16.97 8.27
CA ALA A 217 -7.56 -17.10 9.71
C ALA A 217 -8.84 -17.67 10.30
N ALA A 218 -8.77 -18.20 11.52
CA ALA A 218 -9.94 -18.51 12.31
C ALA A 218 -9.79 -17.98 13.73
N LEU A 219 -10.86 -17.42 14.26
CA LEU A 219 -10.97 -17.14 15.68
C LEU A 219 -11.61 -18.34 16.36
N ILE A 220 -11.03 -18.80 17.47
CA ILE A 220 -11.55 -19.92 18.28
C ILE A 220 -12.00 -19.34 19.63
N PRO A 221 -13.30 -18.99 19.78
CA PRO A 221 -13.83 -18.37 20.99
C PRO A 221 -13.70 -19.31 22.19
N GLU A 222 -13.29 -18.80 23.35
CA GLU A 222 -13.35 -19.57 24.60
C GLU A 222 -14.69 -19.38 25.32
N THR A 223 -15.41 -18.30 24.99
CA THR A 223 -16.73 -17.97 25.55
C THR A 223 -17.77 -17.70 24.47
N SER A 224 -19.05 -17.76 24.83
CA SER A 224 -20.15 -17.50 23.88
C SER A 224 -20.38 -16.01 23.70
N CYS A 225 -20.69 -15.58 22.47
CA CYS A 225 -21.00 -14.19 22.17
C CYS A 225 -22.18 -14.08 21.20
N GLY A 226 -23.22 -13.33 21.58
CA GLY A 226 -24.37 -13.10 20.68
C GLY A 226 -23.99 -12.30 19.43
N ARG A 227 -22.95 -11.45 19.52
CA ARG A 227 -22.46 -10.62 18.42
C ARG A 227 -20.98 -10.33 18.56
N LEU A 228 -20.15 -10.94 17.72
CA LEU A 228 -18.71 -10.74 17.66
C LEU A 228 -18.39 -9.68 16.61
N TYR A 229 -17.69 -8.63 17.02
CA TYR A 229 -17.16 -7.60 16.14
C TYR A 229 -15.68 -7.87 15.88
N ILE A 230 -15.29 -7.88 14.60
CA ILE A 230 -13.95 -8.23 14.16
C ILE A 230 -13.48 -7.12 13.23
N ARG A 231 -12.32 -6.54 13.50
CA ARG A 231 -11.64 -5.59 12.62
C ARG A 231 -10.31 -6.19 12.18
N TYR A 232 -10.09 -6.14 10.88
CA TYR A 232 -8.81 -6.46 10.26
C TYR A 232 -8.24 -5.20 9.60
N THR A 233 -6.93 -5.16 9.55
CA THR A 233 -6.12 -4.01 9.16
C THR A 233 -5.16 -4.44 8.07
N PHE A 234 -4.82 -3.51 7.18
CA PHE A 234 -3.88 -3.70 6.08
C PHE A 234 -2.77 -2.63 6.09
N SER A 235 -1.54 -3.03 5.75
CA SER A 235 -0.36 -2.16 5.67
C SER A 235 0.57 -2.59 4.53
N ASN A 236 1.34 -1.63 3.99
CA ASN A 236 2.48 -1.86 3.08
C ASN A 236 3.83 -1.72 3.81
N ASP A 237 3.76 -1.63 5.13
CA ASP A 237 4.90 -1.51 6.03
C ASP A 237 4.64 -2.49 7.18
N ASP A 238 5.34 -3.60 7.13
CA ASP A 238 5.19 -4.75 8.04
C ASP A 238 5.60 -4.37 9.48
N ASP A 239 6.40 -3.31 9.63
CA ASP A 239 6.85 -2.77 10.91
C ASP A 239 5.92 -1.65 11.42
N SER A 240 4.91 -1.24 10.65
CA SER A 240 4.05 -0.12 11.03
C SER A 240 2.96 -0.52 12.01
N GLU A 241 2.96 0.12 13.17
CA GLU A 241 1.82 0.11 14.09
C GLU A 241 0.57 0.81 13.52
N HIS A 242 0.71 1.54 12.40
CA HIS A 242 -0.35 2.34 11.81
C HIS A 242 -0.95 1.64 10.58
N SER A 243 -2.26 1.45 10.63
CA SER A 243 -3.04 0.93 9.50
C SER A 243 -3.09 1.91 8.34
N GLY A 244 -2.92 1.40 7.12
CA GLY A 244 -3.27 2.15 5.91
C GLY A 244 -4.78 2.09 5.62
N GLU A 245 -5.39 0.94 5.85
CA GLU A 245 -6.84 0.71 5.76
C GLU A 245 -7.27 -0.29 6.83
N SER A 246 -8.47 -0.11 7.37
CA SER A 246 -9.12 -1.12 8.22
C SER A 246 -10.53 -1.39 7.73
N ARG A 247 -10.97 -2.63 7.89
CA ARG A 247 -12.35 -3.06 7.62
C ARG A 247 -12.85 -3.87 8.79
N ALA A 248 -14.16 -3.86 8.97
CA ALA A 248 -14.79 -4.58 10.04
C ALA A 248 -15.96 -5.41 9.55
N ILE A 249 -16.14 -6.55 10.20
CA ILE A 249 -17.26 -7.45 10.00
C ILE A 249 -17.89 -7.80 11.34
N THR A 250 -19.08 -8.35 11.28
CA THR A 250 -19.80 -8.83 12.45
C THR A 250 -20.26 -10.26 12.22
N ARG A 251 -20.15 -11.08 13.26
CA ARG A 251 -20.67 -12.44 13.31
C ARG A 251 -21.66 -12.55 14.46
N THR A 252 -22.73 -13.30 14.27
CA THR A 252 -23.72 -13.55 15.33
C THR A 252 -23.64 -14.99 15.76
N ASP A 253 -24.23 -15.29 16.93
CA ASP A 253 -24.42 -16.66 17.41
C ASP A 253 -23.11 -17.43 17.59
N VAL A 254 -22.06 -16.74 18.03
CA VAL A 254 -20.71 -17.29 18.22
C VAL A 254 -20.68 -18.16 19.47
N LYS A 255 -20.22 -19.41 19.31
CA LYS A 255 -20.14 -20.40 20.38
C LYS A 255 -18.70 -20.70 20.79
N PRO A 256 -18.46 -21.09 22.05
CA PRO A 256 -17.16 -21.57 22.50
C PRO A 256 -16.67 -22.76 21.66
N GLY A 257 -15.41 -22.73 21.25
CA GLY A 257 -14.74 -23.79 20.51
C GLY A 257 -15.19 -23.99 19.06
N GLU A 258 -16.17 -23.22 18.58
CA GLU A 258 -16.62 -23.25 17.18
C GLU A 258 -15.81 -22.22 16.37
N PRO A 259 -14.98 -22.65 15.40
CA PRO A 259 -14.15 -21.71 14.64
C PRO A 259 -14.98 -20.69 13.88
N VAL A 260 -14.63 -19.42 14.03
CA VAL A 260 -15.16 -18.32 13.23
C VAL A 260 -14.16 -18.06 12.10
N GLU A 261 -14.43 -18.66 10.94
CA GLU A 261 -13.58 -18.56 9.76
C GLU A 261 -13.57 -17.14 9.17
N LEU A 262 -12.37 -16.67 8.84
CA LEU A 262 -12.06 -15.37 8.31
C LEU A 262 -11.21 -15.54 7.04
N VAL A 263 -11.78 -15.17 5.91
CA VAL A 263 -11.02 -14.97 4.67
C VAL A 263 -11.15 -13.51 4.30
N PHE A 264 -10.03 -12.80 4.36
CA PHE A 264 -9.99 -11.36 4.11
C PHE A 264 -8.78 -11.02 3.25
N GLY A 265 -8.90 -9.94 2.48
CA GLY A 265 -7.85 -9.56 1.57
C GLY A 265 -8.00 -8.15 1.02
N ASN A 266 -6.86 -7.64 0.55
CA ASN A 266 -6.71 -6.39 -0.17
C ASN A 266 -5.38 -6.40 -0.93
N ASP A 267 -5.44 -6.56 -2.26
CA ASP A 267 -4.24 -6.60 -3.11
C ASP A 267 -3.44 -5.27 -3.14
N LEU A 268 -3.96 -4.19 -2.53
CA LEU A 268 -3.25 -2.92 -2.39
C LEU A 268 -2.23 -2.92 -1.23
N TYR A 269 -2.19 -4.01 -0.45
CA TYR A 269 -1.39 -4.11 0.77
C TYR A 269 -0.59 -5.41 0.79
N ASP A 270 0.67 -5.31 1.21
CA ASP A 270 1.57 -6.46 1.35
C ASP A 270 1.29 -7.27 2.62
N SER A 271 0.69 -6.65 3.64
CA SER A 271 0.39 -7.25 4.94
C SER A 271 -1.05 -7.01 5.40
N GLY A 272 -1.60 -7.98 6.12
CA GLY A 272 -2.95 -7.94 6.66
C GLY A 272 -3.08 -8.80 7.93
N TRP A 273 -3.75 -8.27 8.96
CA TRP A 273 -3.91 -8.97 10.23
C TRP A 273 -5.23 -8.64 10.92
N VAL A 274 -5.64 -9.50 11.86
CA VAL A 274 -6.76 -9.23 12.77
C VAL A 274 -6.25 -8.30 13.86
N ASP A 275 -6.76 -7.07 13.88
CA ASP A 275 -6.30 -6.02 14.79
C ASP A 275 -7.16 -5.94 16.06
N PHE A 276 -8.45 -6.21 15.94
CA PHE A 276 -9.36 -6.04 17.07
C PHE A 276 -10.53 -7.02 17.03
N VAL A 277 -10.79 -7.65 18.17
CA VAL A 277 -11.93 -8.55 18.38
C VAL A 277 -12.62 -8.19 19.70
N SER A 278 -13.93 -7.95 19.64
CA SER A 278 -14.76 -7.65 20.81
C SER A 278 -16.14 -8.29 20.76
N SER A 279 -16.66 -8.61 21.94
CA SER A 279 -18.07 -8.99 22.13
C SER A 279 -18.96 -7.74 22.24
N GLY A 280 -20.04 -7.68 21.46
CA GLY A 280 -21.09 -6.68 21.58
C GLY A 280 -21.14 -5.64 20.45
N ALA A 281 -21.33 -4.38 20.82
CA ALA A 281 -21.38 -3.28 19.87
C ALA A 281 -19.96 -2.99 19.35
N PRO A 282 -19.80 -2.50 18.10
CA PRO A 282 -18.53 -1.95 17.66
C PRO A 282 -18.08 -0.90 18.69
N PRO A 283 -16.78 -0.84 19.04
CA PRO A 283 -16.29 0.26 19.84
C PRO A 283 -16.75 1.53 19.12
N THR A 284 -17.45 2.42 19.83
CA THR A 284 -17.68 3.78 19.35
C THR A 284 -16.33 4.25 18.85
N ALA A 285 -16.22 4.49 17.53
CA ALA A 285 -14.94 4.76 16.89
C ALA A 285 -14.14 5.67 17.81
N PRO A 286 -12.86 5.36 18.12
CA PRO A 286 -12.05 6.29 18.90
C PRO A 286 -12.29 7.66 18.25
N PRO A 287 -12.68 8.68 19.03
CA PRO A 287 -13.14 9.95 18.48
C PRO A 287 -12.16 10.30 17.39
N VAL A 288 -12.63 10.27 16.12
CA VAL A 288 -11.77 10.52 14.96
C VAL A 288 -10.97 11.73 15.37
N ALA A 289 -9.66 11.57 15.63
CA ALA A 289 -8.84 12.66 16.11
C ALA A 289 -9.17 13.77 15.13
N PRO A 290 -9.84 14.85 15.59
CA PRO A 290 -10.66 15.67 14.72
C PRO A 290 -9.77 15.99 13.55
N THR A 291 -10.12 15.46 12.36
CA THR A 291 -9.31 15.65 11.17
C THR A 291 -9.07 17.14 11.18
N ALA A 292 -7.82 17.55 11.45
CA ALA A 292 -7.53 18.94 11.76
C ALA A 292 -8.22 19.71 10.63
N PRO A 293 -9.27 20.51 10.94
CA PRO A 293 -10.15 21.03 9.90
C PRO A 293 -9.21 21.66 8.89
N PRO A 294 -9.28 21.29 7.60
CA PRO A 294 -8.28 21.65 6.60
C PRO A 294 -8.15 23.15 6.69
N PHE A 295 -7.07 23.63 7.32
CA PHE A 295 -6.96 24.96 7.94
C PHE A 295 -8.17 25.83 7.60
N ALA A 296 -9.22 25.79 8.43
CA ALA A 296 -10.28 26.77 8.30
C ALA A 296 -9.59 28.11 8.52
N SER A 297 -9.29 28.77 7.40
CA SER A 297 -8.60 30.06 7.41
C SER A 297 -9.56 31.00 8.10
N THR A 298 -9.33 31.22 9.40
CA THR A 298 -10.01 32.24 10.19
C THR A 298 -9.75 33.56 9.48
N THR A 299 -10.68 33.94 8.61
CA THR A 299 -10.68 35.27 8.00
C THR A 299 -11.32 36.16 9.07
N PRO A 300 -10.58 37.09 9.68
CA PRO A 300 -11.14 37.87 10.76
C PRO A 300 -12.24 38.80 10.24
N PRO A 301 -13.18 39.20 11.13
CA PRO A 301 -14.33 40.02 10.76
C PRO A 301 -13.85 41.38 10.26
N MET A 302 -14.52 41.81 9.21
CA MET A 302 -14.25 43.05 8.53
C MET A 302 -15.23 44.13 9.02
N GLU A 303 -14.79 44.99 9.94
CA GLU A 303 -15.45 46.17 10.50
C GLU A 303 -15.53 47.35 9.53
N SER A 304 -16.77 47.76 9.27
CA SER A 304 -17.23 48.81 8.36
C SER A 304 -16.80 50.22 8.74
#